data_AF-A0A8T3XZY5-F1
#
_entry.id   AF-A0A8T3XZY5-F1
#
_cell.length_a   1.000
_cell.length_b   1.000
_cell.length_c   1.000
_cell.angle_alpha   90.00
_cell.angle_beta   90.00
_cell.angle_gamma   90.00
#
_symmetry.space_group_name_H-M   'P 1'
#
loop_
_entity.id
_entity.type
_entity.pdbx_description
1 polymer ?
#
loop_
_entity_poly.entity_id
_entity_poly.type
_entity_poly.pdbx_seq_one_letter_code
_entity_poly.pdbx_strand_id
1 'polypeptide(L)'
;MTNFIKKIFDGKTDGLVHLQFQKFSRGEFKEKAGISAKNSKGKYSISAGSEFANELAREMAEKLGNEKTSVTGAVISTSDLAGKLDFKTKKQFQGVKNYGIEKEMSGNEILKLLDEFPKVFFALSFRTNDSELKIKPKMPMSGKPKTPKEGEERKKPDFCKLTTTDKRIAESFVFENPEFKNADVIHTYIIEEIVVPEELKNEKDFAIVREKSLRKGRILREGEIDGKEIREEREFEA
;
A
#
# COMPACT_ATOMS: atom_id res chain seq x y z
N MET A 1 -7.18 4.45 10.48
CA MET A 1 -5.91 5.13 10.13
C MET A 1 -6.08 5.87 8.79
N THR A 2 -5.13 6.72 8.39
CA THR A 2 -5.13 7.46 7.11
C THR A 2 -4.10 6.83 6.17
N ASN A 3 -4.36 6.68 4.86
CA ASN A 3 -3.36 6.07 3.97
C ASN A 3 -2.14 6.98 3.70
N PHE A 4 -1.02 6.40 3.27
CA PHE A 4 0.26 7.10 3.09
C PHE A 4 0.18 8.28 2.11
N ILE A 5 -0.64 8.19 1.05
CA ILE A 5 -0.85 9.31 0.13
C ILE A 5 -1.52 10.46 0.86
N LYS A 6 -2.64 10.20 1.53
CA LYS A 6 -3.36 11.25 2.25
C LYS A 6 -2.50 11.85 3.36
N LYS A 7 -1.66 11.06 4.05
CA LYS A 7 -0.68 11.60 5.02
C LYS A 7 0.22 12.66 4.38
N ILE A 8 0.78 12.38 3.19
CA ILE A 8 1.63 13.32 2.46
C ILE A 8 0.86 14.59 2.05
N PHE A 9 -0.37 14.44 1.56
CA PHE A 9 -1.23 15.58 1.21
C PHE A 9 -1.60 16.43 2.44
N ASP A 10 -1.77 15.79 3.60
CA ASP A 10 -1.96 16.46 4.89
C ASP A 10 -0.65 17.09 5.45
N GLY A 11 0.49 16.93 4.77
CA GLY A 11 1.81 17.42 5.23
C GLY A 11 2.41 16.61 6.38
N LYS A 12 2.04 15.33 6.50
CA LYS A 12 2.52 14.40 7.54
C LYS A 12 3.33 13.26 6.94
N THR A 13 4.42 12.90 7.60
CA THR A 13 5.23 11.72 7.29
C THR A 13 5.50 10.93 8.55
N ASP A 14 5.62 9.61 8.43
CA ASP A 14 5.93 8.70 9.53
C ASP A 14 6.78 7.52 9.03
N GLY A 15 7.16 6.62 9.94
CA GLY A 15 7.98 5.45 9.60
C GLY A 15 7.37 4.52 8.55
N LEU A 16 6.03 4.44 8.45
CA LEU A 16 5.38 3.62 7.42
C LEU A 16 5.44 4.30 6.06
N VAL A 17 5.28 5.64 6.01
CA VAL A 17 5.49 6.43 4.80
C VAL A 17 6.95 6.28 4.33
N HIS A 18 7.92 6.42 5.25
CA HIS A 18 9.33 6.19 4.94
C HIS A 18 9.59 4.81 4.32
N LEU A 19 9.10 3.75 4.99
CA LEU A 19 9.25 2.38 4.49
C LEU A 19 8.61 2.17 3.12
N GLN A 20 7.48 2.83 2.85
CA GLN A 20 6.83 2.78 1.56
C GLN A 20 7.71 3.37 0.45
N PHE A 21 8.40 4.49 0.72
CA PHE A 21 9.24 5.15 -0.26
C PHE A 21 10.67 4.59 -0.35
N GLN A 22 11.11 3.85 0.67
CA GLN A 22 12.46 3.26 0.75
C GLN A 22 12.83 2.39 -0.47
N LYS A 23 11.85 1.76 -1.11
CA LYS A 23 12.06 0.89 -2.28
C LYS A 23 12.30 1.64 -3.60
N PHE A 24 12.12 2.96 -3.63
CA PHE A 24 12.30 3.77 -4.84
C PHE A 24 13.69 4.42 -4.89
N SER A 25 14.26 4.41 -6.09
CA SER A 25 15.45 5.20 -6.45
C SER A 25 15.03 6.59 -6.93
N ARG A 26 16.00 7.43 -7.28
CA ARG A 26 15.73 8.64 -8.09
C ARG A 26 15.06 8.26 -9.41
N GLY A 27 14.15 9.11 -9.88
CA GLY A 27 13.43 8.96 -11.14
C GLY A 27 11.92 9.06 -11.01
N GLU A 28 11.24 8.82 -12.12
CA GLU A 28 9.78 8.89 -12.24
C GLU A 28 9.16 7.49 -12.26
N PHE A 29 8.19 7.28 -11.37
CA PHE A 29 7.42 6.04 -11.23
C PHE A 29 5.95 6.34 -11.51
N LYS A 30 5.59 6.29 -12.80
CA LYS A 30 4.24 6.58 -13.30
C LYS A 30 3.22 5.59 -12.76
N GLU A 31 1.99 6.05 -12.54
CA GLU A 31 0.81 5.23 -12.22
C GLU A 31 1.05 4.19 -11.10
N LYS A 32 1.91 4.52 -10.13
CA LYS A 32 2.44 3.54 -9.19
C LYS A 32 1.40 3.11 -8.15
N ALA A 33 0.56 4.05 -7.71
CA ALA A 33 -0.57 3.79 -6.83
C ALA A 33 -1.88 4.18 -7.53
N GLY A 34 -2.54 3.21 -8.17
CA GLY A 34 -3.89 3.41 -8.70
C GLY A 34 -4.96 3.16 -7.64
N ILE A 35 -6.04 3.92 -7.71
CA ILE A 35 -7.27 3.80 -6.93
C ILE A 35 -8.45 3.85 -7.91
N SER A 36 -9.40 2.95 -7.73
CA SER A 36 -10.71 2.99 -8.39
C SER A 36 -11.77 2.73 -7.34
N ALA A 37 -12.58 3.73 -7.02
CA ALA A 37 -13.54 3.69 -5.93
C ALA A 37 -14.96 3.95 -6.44
N LYS A 38 -15.93 3.28 -5.84
CA LYS A 38 -17.35 3.47 -6.10
C LYS A 38 -18.13 3.49 -4.80
N ASN A 39 -19.06 4.44 -4.67
CA ASN A 39 -20.06 4.48 -3.60
C ASN A 39 -21.43 4.11 -4.19
N SER A 40 -22.09 3.14 -3.56
CA SER A 40 -23.46 2.77 -3.90
C SER A 40 -24.30 2.71 -2.64
N LYS A 41 -25.02 3.80 -2.35
CA LYS A 41 -25.94 3.91 -1.20
C LYS A 41 -25.23 3.63 0.14
N GLY A 42 -24.05 4.20 0.36
CA GLY A 42 -23.27 4.06 1.59
C GLY A 42 -22.40 2.79 1.67
N LYS A 43 -22.41 1.96 0.62
CA LYS A 43 -21.47 0.85 0.46
C LYS A 43 -20.35 1.26 -0.50
N TYR A 44 -19.13 1.26 0.00
CA TYR A 44 -17.93 1.62 -0.74
C TYR A 44 -17.25 0.37 -1.30
N SER A 45 -16.80 0.45 -2.55
CA SER A 45 -15.96 -0.56 -3.22
C SER A 45 -14.71 0.13 -3.71
N ILE A 46 -13.55 -0.20 -3.14
CA ILE A 46 -12.26 0.39 -3.42
C ILE A 46 -11.36 -0.68 -4.02
N SER A 47 -10.95 -0.49 -5.26
CA SER A 47 -9.90 -1.30 -5.90
C SER A 47 -8.62 -0.49 -5.94
N ALA A 48 -7.51 -1.07 -5.52
CA ALA A 48 -6.26 -0.35 -5.37
C ALA A 48 -5.06 -1.17 -5.85
N GLY A 49 -3.98 -0.45 -6.16
CA GLY A 49 -2.69 -1.04 -6.47
C GLY A 49 -2.07 -1.77 -5.29
N SER A 50 -1.00 -2.52 -5.55
CA SER A 50 -0.26 -3.27 -4.53
C SER A 50 0.40 -2.37 -3.48
N GLU A 51 0.62 -1.10 -3.80
CA GLU A 51 1.22 -0.10 -2.90
C GLU A 51 0.42 0.07 -1.61
N PHE A 52 -0.89 -0.21 -1.64
CA PHE A 52 -1.79 -0.09 -0.48
C PHE A 52 -1.98 -1.41 0.28
N ALA A 53 -1.36 -2.52 -0.14
CA ALA A 53 -1.66 -3.85 0.40
C ALA A 53 -1.43 -3.95 1.92
N ASN A 54 -0.23 -3.59 2.39
CA ASN A 54 0.11 -3.66 3.80
C ASN A 54 -0.74 -2.71 4.65
N GLU A 55 -1.02 -1.52 4.14
CA GLU A 55 -1.78 -0.50 4.88
C GLU A 55 -3.27 -0.85 4.97
N LEU A 56 -3.85 -1.42 3.90
CA LEU A 56 -5.20 -1.98 3.94
C LEU A 56 -5.29 -3.18 4.88
N ALA A 57 -4.29 -4.07 4.88
CA ALA A 57 -4.23 -5.18 5.82
C ALA A 57 -4.14 -4.68 7.27
N ARG A 58 -3.36 -3.62 7.53
CA ARG A 58 -3.27 -2.96 8.84
C ARG A 58 -4.62 -2.36 9.25
N GLU A 59 -5.22 -1.53 8.41
CA GLU A 59 -6.52 -0.86 8.70
C GLU A 59 -7.60 -1.89 9.05
N MET A 60 -7.69 -2.96 8.26
CA MET A 60 -8.67 -4.01 8.48
C MET A 60 -8.37 -4.83 9.74
N ALA A 61 -7.10 -5.01 10.09
CA ALA A 61 -6.69 -5.67 11.33
C ALA A 61 -6.98 -4.79 12.57
N GLU A 62 -6.73 -3.48 12.50
CA GLU A 62 -7.14 -2.52 13.54
C GLU A 62 -8.65 -2.57 13.77
N LYS A 63 -9.43 -2.60 12.67
CA LYS A 63 -10.88 -2.70 12.74
C LYS A 63 -11.37 -4.02 13.34
N LEU A 64 -10.69 -5.13 13.03
CA LEU A 64 -11.01 -6.45 13.55
C LEU A 64 -10.70 -6.57 15.07
N GLY A 65 -9.63 -5.92 15.55
CA GLY A 65 -9.26 -5.92 16.95
C GLY A 65 -8.99 -7.32 17.52
N ASN A 66 -9.72 -7.72 18.56
CA ASN A 66 -9.59 -9.05 19.18
C ASN A 66 -10.47 -10.13 18.52
N GLU A 67 -11.40 -9.76 17.63
CA GLU A 67 -12.23 -10.74 16.93
C GLU A 67 -11.38 -11.61 16.01
N LYS A 68 -11.75 -12.88 15.85
CA LYS A 68 -11.06 -13.80 14.93
C LYS A 68 -11.82 -13.91 13.61
N THR A 69 -11.06 -14.04 12.54
CA THR A 69 -11.58 -14.35 11.21
C THR A 69 -10.69 -15.39 10.53
N SER A 70 -11.24 -16.10 9.56
CA SER A 70 -10.43 -16.84 8.59
C SER A 70 -9.60 -15.85 7.77
N VAL A 71 -8.28 -16.02 7.81
CA VAL A 71 -7.31 -15.26 7.04
C VAL A 71 -6.71 -16.17 5.99
N THR A 72 -6.74 -15.72 4.74
CA THR A 72 -6.13 -16.42 3.60
C THR A 72 -5.16 -15.51 2.86
N GLY A 73 -4.18 -16.07 2.17
CA GLY A 73 -3.33 -15.30 1.26
C GLY A 73 -1.86 -15.66 1.37
N ALA A 74 -1.00 -14.66 1.26
CA ALA A 74 0.45 -14.87 1.26
C ALA A 74 1.21 -13.77 1.99
N VAL A 75 2.24 -14.17 2.73
CA VAL A 75 3.30 -13.30 3.22
C VAL A 75 4.52 -13.50 2.33
N ILE A 76 5.07 -12.43 1.77
CA ILE A 76 6.10 -12.51 0.73
C ILE A 76 7.34 -11.71 1.16
N SER A 77 8.49 -12.38 1.23
CA SER A 77 9.74 -11.82 1.75
C SER A 77 10.96 -12.32 0.98
N THR A 78 12.03 -11.54 0.97
CA THR A 78 13.37 -12.00 0.54
C THR A 78 14.12 -12.69 1.69
N SER A 79 13.79 -12.36 2.94
CA SER A 79 14.34 -13.00 4.14
C SER A 79 13.63 -14.30 4.47
N ASP A 80 14.29 -15.22 5.18
CA ASP A 80 13.60 -16.43 5.68
C ASP A 80 12.84 -16.13 6.97
N LEU A 81 11.53 -16.39 6.94
CA LEU A 81 10.60 -16.26 8.06
C LEU A 81 10.25 -17.61 8.72
N ALA A 82 10.89 -18.71 8.29
CA ALA A 82 10.68 -20.01 8.93
C ALA A 82 11.02 -19.97 10.43
N GLY A 83 10.13 -20.52 11.26
CA GLY A 83 10.24 -20.48 12.71
C GLY A 83 9.82 -19.16 13.37
N LYS A 84 9.57 -18.11 12.58
CA LYS A 84 9.03 -16.82 13.07
C LYS A 84 7.60 -16.58 12.62
N LEU A 85 7.24 -17.12 11.46
CA LEU A 85 5.90 -17.09 10.89
C LEU A 85 5.34 -18.50 10.87
N ASP A 86 4.11 -18.65 11.34
CA ASP A 86 3.33 -19.87 11.19
C ASP A 86 2.52 -19.82 9.88
N PHE A 87 2.81 -20.75 8.96
CA PHE A 87 2.32 -20.78 7.58
C PHE A 87 1.95 -22.20 7.12
N LYS A 88 1.02 -22.29 6.16
CA LYS A 88 0.55 -23.58 5.58
C LYS A 88 1.48 -24.09 4.47
N THR A 89 2.00 -23.20 3.62
CA THR A 89 2.89 -23.58 2.52
C THR A 89 4.04 -22.60 2.35
N LYS A 90 5.19 -23.06 1.85
CA LYS A 90 6.33 -22.21 1.47
C LYS A 90 6.72 -22.51 0.01
N LYS A 91 6.70 -21.49 -0.84
CA LYS A 91 7.23 -21.54 -2.21
C LYS A 91 8.39 -20.57 -2.33
N GLN A 92 9.42 -20.92 -3.11
CA GLN A 92 10.56 -20.04 -3.35
C GLN A 92 10.84 -19.92 -4.85
N PHE A 93 11.08 -18.70 -5.30
CA PHE A 93 11.46 -18.41 -6.68
C PHE A 93 12.42 -17.22 -6.71
N GLN A 94 13.60 -17.37 -7.32
CA GLN A 94 14.60 -16.30 -7.47
C GLN A 94 14.91 -15.53 -6.16
N GLY A 95 15.08 -16.26 -5.05
CA GLY A 95 15.38 -15.67 -3.73
C GLY A 95 14.17 -15.10 -2.98
N VAL A 96 13.03 -14.94 -3.65
CA VAL A 96 11.75 -14.54 -3.06
C VAL A 96 11.06 -15.76 -2.46
N LYS A 97 10.65 -15.66 -1.20
CA LYS A 97 9.91 -16.68 -0.45
C LYS A 97 8.46 -16.22 -0.28
N ASN A 98 7.53 -17.08 -0.63
CA ASN A 98 6.08 -16.88 -0.51
C ASN A 98 5.53 -17.90 0.48
N TYR A 99 5.02 -17.39 1.60
CA TYR A 99 4.46 -18.15 2.71
C TYR A 99 2.93 -18.08 2.63
N GLY A 100 2.29 -19.16 2.22
CA GLY A 100 0.84 -19.25 2.14
C GLY A 100 0.21 -19.32 3.53
N ILE A 101 -0.72 -18.41 3.81
CA ILE A 101 -1.47 -18.33 5.07
C ILE A 101 -2.89 -18.81 4.82
N GLU A 102 -3.37 -19.68 5.69
CA GLU A 102 -4.75 -20.15 5.73
C GLU A 102 -5.03 -20.64 7.15
N LYS A 103 -5.47 -19.73 8.01
CA LYS A 103 -5.75 -19.99 9.43
C LYS A 103 -6.66 -18.93 10.03
N GLU A 104 -7.17 -19.18 11.22
CA GLU A 104 -7.86 -18.15 12.00
C GLU A 104 -6.86 -17.24 12.70
N MET A 105 -7.09 -15.93 12.61
CA MET A 105 -6.30 -14.92 13.32
C MET A 105 -7.18 -13.79 13.79
N SER A 106 -6.80 -13.18 14.90
CA SER A 106 -7.31 -11.90 15.35
C SER A 106 -6.63 -10.72 14.66
N GLY A 107 -7.27 -9.56 14.69
CA GLY A 107 -6.68 -8.31 14.21
C GLY A 107 -5.36 -8.01 14.91
N ASN A 108 -5.30 -8.19 16.23
CA ASN A 108 -4.09 -7.99 17.01
C ASN A 108 -2.94 -8.96 16.65
N GLU A 109 -3.24 -10.19 16.26
CA GLU A 109 -2.22 -11.12 15.75
C GLU A 109 -1.68 -10.68 14.39
N ILE A 110 -2.54 -10.18 13.50
CA ILE A 110 -2.12 -9.64 12.19
C ILE A 110 -1.27 -8.38 12.38
N LEU A 111 -1.66 -7.47 13.30
CA LEU A 111 -0.91 -6.26 13.62
C LEU A 111 0.49 -6.59 14.14
N LYS A 112 0.61 -7.56 15.05
CA LYS A 112 1.92 -8.03 15.55
C LYS A 112 2.83 -8.48 14.40
N LEU A 113 2.31 -9.22 13.42
CA LEU A 113 3.11 -9.63 12.26
C LEU A 113 3.54 -8.44 11.39
N LEU A 114 2.64 -7.48 11.17
CA LEU A 114 2.94 -6.26 10.40
C LEU A 114 4.00 -5.40 11.09
N ASP A 115 3.99 -5.34 12.42
CA ASP A 115 4.95 -4.60 13.24
C ASP A 115 6.30 -5.33 13.36
N GLU A 116 6.28 -6.65 13.47
CA GLU A 116 7.49 -7.48 13.53
C GLU A 116 8.23 -7.53 12.17
N PHE A 117 7.48 -7.51 11.06
CA PHE A 117 8.02 -7.62 9.71
C PHE A 117 7.60 -6.45 8.80
N PRO A 118 7.93 -5.19 9.12
CA PRO A 118 7.37 -4.03 8.45
C PRO A 118 7.84 -3.87 6.99
N LYS A 119 8.96 -4.51 6.61
CA LYS A 119 9.51 -4.56 5.25
C LYS A 119 8.95 -5.71 4.39
N VAL A 120 8.13 -6.60 4.97
CA VAL A 120 7.56 -7.76 4.31
C VAL A 120 6.25 -7.40 3.62
N PHE A 121 5.95 -8.02 2.49
CA PHE A 121 4.71 -7.79 1.76
C PHE A 121 3.61 -8.74 2.25
N PHE A 122 2.51 -8.17 2.76
CA PHE A 122 1.36 -8.90 3.30
C PHE A 122 0.19 -8.85 2.31
N ALA A 123 0.00 -9.93 1.57
CA ALA A 123 -1.15 -10.14 0.70
C ALA A 123 -2.21 -10.98 1.42
N LEU A 124 -2.77 -10.43 2.50
CA LEU A 124 -3.77 -11.09 3.32
C LEU A 124 -5.18 -10.69 2.90
N SER A 125 -6.09 -11.65 2.85
CA SER A 125 -7.50 -11.49 2.55
C SER A 125 -8.33 -12.02 3.72
N PHE A 126 -9.22 -11.19 4.24
CA PHE A 126 -10.05 -11.51 5.38
C PHE A 126 -11.24 -10.54 5.48
N ARG A 127 -12.15 -10.83 6.41
CA ARG A 127 -13.38 -10.06 6.63
C ARG A 127 -13.45 -9.55 8.05
N THR A 128 -14.22 -8.49 8.21
CA THR A 128 -14.76 -7.98 9.48
C THR A 128 -16.28 -7.95 9.33
N ASN A 129 -17.00 -7.51 10.37
CA ASN A 129 -18.47 -7.48 10.38
C ASN A 129 -19.08 -6.72 9.19
N ASP A 130 -18.48 -5.62 8.76
CA ASP A 130 -19.02 -4.73 7.71
C ASP A 130 -18.09 -4.53 6.50
N SER A 131 -16.93 -5.20 6.50
CA SER A 131 -15.88 -4.97 5.51
C SER A 131 -15.21 -6.26 5.06
N GLU A 132 -14.90 -6.37 3.76
CA GLU A 132 -14.19 -7.50 3.15
C GLU A 132 -12.97 -6.99 2.37
N LEU A 133 -11.79 -7.48 2.73
CA LEU A 133 -10.54 -7.21 2.04
C LEU A 133 -10.07 -8.45 1.28
N LYS A 134 -9.78 -8.27 -0.01
CA LYS A 134 -9.17 -9.28 -0.88
C LYS A 134 -7.90 -8.70 -1.48
N ILE A 135 -6.76 -9.36 -1.26
CA ILE A 135 -5.48 -9.01 -1.87
C ILE A 135 -4.98 -10.21 -2.66
N LYS A 136 -4.52 -9.98 -3.90
CA LYS A 136 -3.97 -11.04 -4.74
C LYS A 136 -2.72 -11.65 -4.07
N PRO A 137 -2.67 -12.98 -3.82
CA PRO A 137 -1.58 -13.63 -3.08
C PRO A 137 -0.33 -13.87 -3.95
N LYS A 138 0.14 -12.83 -4.62
CA LYS A 138 1.30 -12.86 -5.52
C LYS A 138 2.17 -11.64 -5.30
N MET A 139 3.44 -11.73 -5.70
CA MET A 139 4.32 -10.57 -5.65
C MET A 139 3.84 -9.51 -6.64
N PRO A 140 3.83 -8.21 -6.25
CA PRO A 140 3.59 -7.15 -7.20
C PRO A 140 4.68 -7.14 -8.28
N MET A 141 4.30 -6.88 -9.52
CA MET A 141 5.28 -6.76 -10.59
C MET A 141 6.08 -5.47 -10.38
N SER A 142 7.38 -5.60 -10.13
CA SER A 142 8.32 -4.48 -9.89
C SER A 142 8.74 -3.74 -11.17
N GLY A 143 8.24 -4.14 -12.33
CA GLY A 143 8.54 -3.46 -13.58
C GLY A 143 8.10 -2.00 -13.52
N LYS A 144 8.90 -1.08 -14.10
CA LYS A 144 8.36 0.21 -14.53
C LYS A 144 7.09 -0.09 -15.33
N PRO A 145 5.94 0.54 -15.01
CA PRO A 145 4.77 0.37 -15.87
C PRO A 145 5.23 0.66 -17.30
N LYS A 146 4.88 -0.24 -18.22
CA LYS A 146 4.96 0.13 -19.63
C LYS A 146 4.07 1.35 -19.74
N THR A 147 4.63 2.50 -20.09
CA THR A 147 3.85 3.69 -20.40
C THR A 147 2.72 3.21 -21.31
N PRO A 148 1.45 3.44 -20.96
CA PRO A 148 0.35 3.10 -21.84
C PRO A 148 0.69 3.69 -23.22
N LYS A 149 0.54 2.88 -24.28
CA LYS A 149 0.65 3.45 -25.62
C LYS A 149 -0.46 4.50 -25.75
N GLU A 150 -0.22 5.54 -26.54
CA GLU A 150 -1.23 6.56 -26.84
C GLU A 150 -2.53 5.86 -27.30
N GLY A 151 -3.62 6.03 -26.54
CA GLY A 151 -4.92 5.38 -26.79
C GLY A 151 -5.20 4.06 -26.04
N GLU A 152 -4.29 3.54 -25.22
CA GLU A 152 -4.59 2.39 -24.35
C GLU A 152 -5.38 2.83 -23.10
N GLU A 153 -6.54 2.23 -22.86
CA GLU A 153 -7.33 2.49 -21.64
C GLU A 153 -6.50 2.19 -20.39
N ARG A 154 -6.51 3.14 -19.44
CA ARG A 154 -5.84 2.98 -18.14
C ARG A 154 -6.33 1.70 -17.47
N LYS A 155 -5.41 0.80 -17.14
CA LYS A 155 -5.76 -0.44 -16.45
C LYS A 155 -6.29 -0.13 -15.06
N LYS A 156 -7.55 -0.50 -14.82
CA LYS A 156 -8.16 -0.39 -13.51
C LYS A 156 -7.31 -1.14 -12.47
N PRO A 157 -6.93 -0.49 -11.36
CA PRO A 157 -6.19 -1.16 -10.29
C PRO A 157 -7.04 -2.30 -9.74
N ASP A 158 -6.46 -3.50 -9.61
CA ASP A 158 -7.21 -4.69 -9.21
C ASP A 158 -6.45 -5.61 -8.25
N PHE A 159 -5.36 -5.11 -7.67
CA PHE A 159 -4.48 -5.89 -6.81
C PHE A 159 -5.09 -6.09 -5.41
N CYS A 160 -5.62 -5.01 -4.85
CA CYS A 160 -6.38 -4.98 -3.61
C CYS A 160 -7.83 -4.65 -3.94
N LYS A 161 -8.79 -5.30 -3.29
CA LYS A 161 -10.22 -5.01 -3.37
C LYS A 161 -10.78 -4.96 -1.95
N LEU A 162 -11.25 -3.80 -1.54
CA LEU A 162 -11.94 -3.57 -0.29
C LEU A 162 -13.41 -3.25 -0.57
N THR A 163 -14.30 -3.93 0.11
CA THR A 163 -15.71 -3.52 0.23
C THR A 163 -15.96 -3.15 1.68
N THR A 164 -16.53 -1.98 1.96
CA THR A 164 -16.76 -1.50 3.33
C THR A 164 -17.95 -0.53 3.39
N THR A 165 -18.56 -0.41 4.56
CA THR A 165 -19.49 0.70 4.89
C THR A 165 -18.82 1.80 5.72
N ASP A 166 -17.53 1.65 6.05
CA ASP A 166 -16.78 2.65 6.80
C ASP A 166 -16.38 3.82 5.90
N LYS A 167 -17.15 4.91 6.02
CA LYS A 167 -16.92 6.13 5.25
C LYS A 167 -15.51 6.68 5.46
N ARG A 168 -14.94 6.57 6.66
CA ARG A 168 -13.60 7.12 6.98
C ARG A 168 -12.51 6.47 6.14
N ILE A 169 -12.64 5.17 5.87
CA ILE A 169 -11.70 4.46 4.99
C ILE A 169 -11.84 5.01 3.57
N ALA A 170 -13.06 5.13 3.04
CA ALA A 170 -13.29 5.64 1.69
C ALA A 170 -12.81 7.08 1.49
N GLU A 171 -13.10 7.97 2.45
CA GLU A 171 -12.62 9.37 2.48
C GLU A 171 -11.11 9.46 2.49
N SER A 172 -10.41 8.47 3.05
CA SER A 172 -8.94 8.47 2.99
C SER A 172 -8.42 8.30 1.56
N PHE A 173 -9.11 7.54 0.70
CA PHE A 173 -8.69 7.26 -0.68
C PHE A 173 -9.13 8.35 -1.67
N VAL A 174 -10.27 8.98 -1.42
CA VAL A 174 -10.88 10.04 -2.26
C VAL A 174 -11.19 11.25 -1.37
N PHE A 175 -10.15 11.96 -0.95
CA PHE A 175 -10.26 13.03 0.04
C PHE A 175 -10.73 14.36 -0.53
N GLU A 176 -10.67 14.53 -1.86
CA GLU A 176 -11.10 15.75 -2.56
C GLU A 176 -12.63 15.87 -2.61
N ASN A 177 -13.32 14.73 -2.66
CA ASN A 177 -14.77 14.67 -2.63
C ASN A 177 -15.25 13.43 -1.85
N PRO A 178 -15.45 13.54 -0.52
CA PRO A 178 -15.99 12.49 0.35
C PRO A 178 -17.31 11.86 -0.11
N GLU A 179 -18.13 12.60 -0.85
CA GLU A 179 -19.46 12.19 -1.32
C GLU A 179 -19.43 11.59 -2.75
N PHE A 180 -18.25 11.19 -3.22
CA PHE A 180 -18.06 10.64 -4.56
C PHE A 180 -19.01 9.47 -4.86
N LYS A 181 -19.48 9.37 -6.10
CA LYS A 181 -20.16 8.16 -6.60
C LYS A 181 -19.17 7.24 -7.32
N ASN A 182 -18.32 7.78 -8.20
CA ASN A 182 -17.22 7.07 -8.82
C ASN A 182 -15.96 7.94 -8.79
N ALA A 183 -14.81 7.32 -8.55
CA ALA A 183 -13.51 7.98 -8.59
C ALA A 183 -12.46 7.03 -9.17
N ASP A 184 -11.67 7.51 -10.12
CA ASP A 184 -10.53 6.80 -10.69
C ASP A 184 -9.32 7.73 -10.59
N VAL A 185 -8.39 7.39 -9.69
CA VAL A 185 -7.25 8.25 -9.32
C VAL A 185 -5.95 7.47 -9.44
N ILE A 186 -4.92 8.10 -9.98
CA ILE A 186 -3.57 7.55 -10.08
C ILE A 186 -2.57 8.48 -9.42
N HIS A 187 -1.45 7.88 -8.99
CA HIS A 187 -0.34 8.61 -8.40
C HIS A 187 0.94 8.29 -9.14
N THR A 188 1.64 9.32 -9.56
CA THR A 188 2.99 9.24 -10.10
C THR A 188 3.95 9.77 -9.05
N TYR A 189 4.98 8.98 -8.72
CA TYR A 189 6.02 9.39 -7.78
C TYR A 189 7.20 9.95 -8.56
N ILE A 190 7.62 11.16 -8.23
CA ILE A 190 8.76 11.83 -8.83
C ILE A 190 9.79 11.98 -7.71
N ILE A 191 10.79 11.10 -7.70
CA ILE A 191 11.86 11.10 -6.69
C ILE A 191 13.04 11.86 -7.25
N GLU A 192 13.33 13.02 -6.69
CA GLU A 192 14.32 13.96 -7.20
C GLU A 192 15.68 13.75 -6.51
N GLU A 193 15.66 13.51 -5.20
CA GLU A 193 16.83 13.41 -4.35
C GLU A 193 16.69 12.27 -3.32
N ILE A 194 17.85 11.70 -2.95
CA ILE A 194 17.98 10.83 -1.78
C ILE A 194 18.78 11.62 -0.74
N VAL A 195 18.11 12.00 0.35
CA VAL A 195 18.69 12.80 1.42
C VAL A 195 19.30 11.85 2.45
N VAL A 196 20.60 11.97 2.69
CA VAL A 196 21.29 11.24 3.77
C VAL A 196 21.28 12.13 5.01
N PRO A 197 20.60 11.74 6.10
CA PRO A 197 20.63 12.48 7.36
C PRO A 197 22.05 12.75 7.85
N GLU A 198 22.26 13.92 8.47
CA GLU A 198 23.59 14.37 8.91
C GLU A 198 24.26 13.36 9.85
N GLU A 199 23.48 12.78 10.76
CA GLU A 199 23.93 11.74 11.70
C GLU A 199 24.52 10.49 11.04
N LEU A 200 24.26 10.27 9.75
CA LEU A 200 24.71 9.10 9.00
C LEU A 200 25.86 9.41 8.04
N LYS A 201 26.32 10.66 7.92
CA LYS A 201 27.42 10.99 7.00
C LYS A 201 28.74 10.30 7.36
N ASN A 202 28.92 9.95 8.63
CA ASN A 202 30.08 9.22 9.13
C ASN A 202 29.83 7.71 9.28
N GLU A 203 28.61 7.22 8.98
CA GLU A 203 28.28 5.80 9.02
C GLU A 203 28.99 5.08 7.87
N LYS A 204 29.69 3.99 8.20
CA LYS A 204 30.46 3.19 7.23
C LYS A 204 29.64 2.02 6.69
N ASP A 205 28.58 1.64 7.39
CA ASP A 205 27.65 0.65 6.90
C ASP A 205 26.68 1.25 5.86
N PHE A 206 27.02 1.04 4.59
CA PHE A 206 26.20 1.49 3.45
C PHE A 206 24.77 0.94 3.48
N ALA A 207 24.52 -0.22 4.10
CA ALA A 207 23.16 -0.73 4.24
C ALA A 207 22.36 0.16 5.19
N ILE A 208 22.93 0.53 6.33
CA ILE A 208 22.30 1.45 7.29
C ILE A 208 22.05 2.82 6.66
N VAL A 209 23.04 3.37 5.96
CA VAL A 209 22.90 4.65 5.24
C VAL A 209 21.75 4.59 4.24
N ARG A 210 21.71 3.55 3.40
CA ARG A 210 20.67 3.38 2.38
C ARG A 210 19.28 3.22 2.99
N GLU A 211 19.18 2.46 4.08
CA GLU A 211 17.91 2.22 4.74
C GLU A 211 17.35 3.49 5.34
N LYS A 212 18.17 4.25 6.07
CA LYS A 212 17.73 5.45 6.78
C LYS A 212 17.70 6.73 5.92
N SER A 213 18.20 6.68 4.69
CA SER A 213 18.10 7.82 3.76
C SER A 213 16.64 8.12 3.40
N LEU A 214 16.29 9.40 3.32
CA LEU A 214 14.96 9.87 2.95
C LEU A 214 14.86 10.08 1.44
N ARG A 215 13.67 9.90 0.88
CA ARG A 215 13.36 10.19 -0.52
C ARG A 215 12.66 11.53 -0.54
N LYS A 216 13.25 12.46 -1.28
CA LYS A 216 12.70 13.80 -1.47
C LYS A 216 12.23 13.97 -2.90
N GLY A 217 11.03 14.52 -3.05
CA GLY A 217 10.44 14.78 -4.35
C GLY A 217 8.96 15.13 -4.22
N ARG A 218 8.15 14.67 -5.17
CA ARG A 218 6.73 15.03 -5.26
C ARG A 218 5.85 13.89 -5.75
N ILE A 219 4.59 13.93 -5.34
CA ILE A 219 3.53 13.05 -5.81
C ILE A 219 2.61 13.87 -6.70
N LEU A 220 2.50 13.47 -7.96
CA LEU A 220 1.45 13.93 -8.86
C LEU A 220 0.25 12.99 -8.70
N ARG A 221 -0.87 13.55 -8.25
CA ARG A 221 -2.16 12.87 -8.11
C ARG A 221 -3.10 13.40 -9.18
N GLU A 222 -3.59 12.53 -10.04
CA GLU A 222 -4.46 12.92 -11.15
C GLU A 222 -5.53 11.86 -11.39
N GLY A 223 -6.66 12.25 -11.97
CA GLY A 223 -7.78 11.33 -12.13
C GLY A 223 -9.09 12.02 -12.47
N GLU A 224 -10.17 11.27 -12.29
CA GLU A 224 -11.53 11.74 -12.49
C GLU A 224 -12.38 11.35 -11.28
N ILE A 225 -13.16 12.30 -10.75
CA ILE A 225 -14.14 12.07 -9.69
C ILE A 225 -15.49 12.60 -10.16
N ASP A 226 -16.48 11.72 -10.29
CA ASP A 226 -17.83 12.05 -10.77
C ASP A 226 -17.86 12.86 -12.08
N GLY A 227 -16.99 12.51 -13.04
CA GLY A 227 -16.87 13.22 -14.32
C GLY A 227 -16.01 14.49 -14.28
N LYS A 228 -15.45 14.86 -13.14
CA LYS A 228 -14.57 16.03 -13.00
C LYS A 228 -13.11 15.59 -12.92
N GLU A 229 -12.29 16.11 -13.81
CA GLU A 229 -10.85 15.91 -13.75
C GLU A 229 -10.26 16.57 -12.51
N ILE A 230 -9.32 15.87 -11.88
CA ILE A 230 -8.51 16.38 -10.79
C ILE A 230 -7.03 16.25 -11.15
N ARG A 231 -6.25 17.23 -10.69
CA ARG A 231 -4.80 17.21 -10.81
C ARG A 231 -4.20 18.06 -9.70
N GLU A 232 -3.49 17.39 -8.80
CA GLU A 232 -2.83 18.02 -7.66
C GLU A 232 -1.42 17.47 -7.52
N GLU A 233 -0.53 18.29 -6.98
CA GLU A 233 0.85 17.91 -6.73
C GLU A 233 1.26 18.27 -5.31
N ARG A 234 2.02 17.39 -4.68
CA ARG A 234 2.47 17.59 -3.30
C ARG A 234 3.92 17.14 -3.14
N GLU A 235 4.75 18.05 -2.62
CA GLU A 235 6.12 17.74 -2.22
C GLU A 235 6.14 16.89 -0.94
N PHE A 236 7.15 16.02 -0.82
CA PHE A 236 7.38 15.22 0.36
C PHE A 236 8.86 14.91 0.56
N GLU A 237 9.20 14.59 1.82
CA GLU A 237 10.46 14.00 2.22
C GLU A 237 10.15 12.85 3.19
N ALA A 238 10.39 11.60 2.74
CA ALA A 238 10.02 10.40 3.47
C ALA A 238 11.03 9.27 3.30
#